data_AF-A0A351D064-F1
#
_entry.id   AF-A0A351D064-F1
#
_cell.length_a   1.000
_cell.length_b   1.000
_cell.length_c   1.000
_cell.angle_alpha   90.00
_cell.angle_beta   90.00
_cell.angle_gamma   90.00
#
_symmetry.space_group_name_H-M   'P 1'
#
loop_
_entity.id
_entity.type
_entity.pdbx_description
1 polymer ?
#
loop_
_entity_poly.entity_id
_entity_poly.type
_entity_poly.pdbx_seq_one_letter_code
_entity_poly.pdbx_strand_id
1 'polypeptide(L)'
;MSESSNFDFAIVIAQIKQIITDPVAFYKNMPKTGGYGEPIIFLLVAAVAGGIVYAGLSIIGLTPGPNFAGLGAIIAFPIGGLIGSFIAAGVLFVIWKLMGSPENFETAYRCVAYSFALMPALAVLMILPYLGTILRTLWATWLVIIQSTEVHGRAKKTAQLVFGIIAALMILSGLSAEYATRQAMEQVEEFREGLNEAQSNALENLEDMTPEEMGQAAGDFIRGLQEAAKQAEENRE
;
A
#
# COMPACT_ATOMS: atom_id res chain seq x y z
N MET A 1 -4.75 -38.30 16.54
CA MET A 1 -5.51 -37.33 17.35
C MET A 1 -4.98 -35.95 17.00
N SER A 2 -5.73 -35.18 16.22
CA SER A 2 -5.38 -33.80 15.89
C SER A 2 -5.74 -32.93 17.08
N GLU A 3 -4.75 -32.49 17.86
CA GLU A 3 -4.95 -31.34 18.74
C GLU A 3 -5.38 -30.18 17.85
N SER A 4 -6.62 -29.74 18.02
CA SER A 4 -7.07 -28.45 17.53
C SER A 4 -6.23 -27.40 18.26
N SER A 5 -5.16 -26.92 17.63
CA SER A 5 -4.46 -25.73 18.08
C SER A 5 -5.47 -24.59 18.04
N ASN A 6 -6.11 -24.31 19.17
CA ASN A 6 -7.02 -23.20 19.29
C ASN A 6 -6.22 -21.94 18.96
N PHE A 7 -6.59 -21.27 17.87
CA PHE A 7 -5.95 -20.04 17.46
C PHE A 7 -6.21 -18.98 18.55
N ASP A 8 -5.14 -18.40 19.09
CA ASP A 8 -5.22 -17.41 20.17
C ASP A 8 -4.86 -16.01 19.65
N PHE A 9 -5.89 -15.18 19.47
CA PHE A 9 -5.74 -13.78 19.08
C PHE A 9 -4.86 -12.98 20.05
N ALA A 10 -4.82 -13.33 21.33
CA ALA A 10 -4.00 -12.63 22.31
C ALA A 10 -2.50 -12.82 22.02
N ILE A 11 -2.10 -14.00 21.52
CA ILE A 11 -0.73 -14.27 21.10
C ILE A 11 -0.35 -13.38 19.94
N VAL A 12 -1.20 -13.26 18.91
CA VAL A 12 -0.93 -12.40 17.75
C VAL A 12 -0.78 -10.94 18.16
N ILE A 13 -1.66 -10.43 19.03
CA ILE A 13 -1.59 -9.05 19.53
C ILE A 13 -0.29 -8.83 20.32
N ALA A 14 0.10 -9.80 21.17
CA ALA A 14 1.35 -9.72 21.92
C ALA A 14 2.58 -9.71 21.01
N GLN A 15 2.59 -10.56 19.97
CA GLN A 15 3.64 -10.58 18.95
C GLN A 15 3.70 -9.26 18.17
N ILE A 16 2.56 -8.71 17.73
CA ILE A 16 2.50 -7.39 17.07
C ILE A 16 3.13 -6.33 17.96
N LYS A 17 2.72 -6.27 19.23
CA LYS A 17 3.27 -5.32 20.20
C LYS A 17 4.78 -5.49 20.33
N GLN A 18 5.26 -6.72 20.49
CA GLN A 18 6.69 -7.00 20.62
C GLN A 18 7.47 -6.59 19.36
N ILE A 19 6.97 -6.88 18.16
CA ILE A 19 7.63 -6.47 16.90
C ILE A 19 7.72 -4.94 16.80
N ILE A 20 6.70 -4.21 17.28
CA ILE A 20 6.70 -2.76 17.25
C ILE A 20 7.64 -2.17 18.30
N THR A 21 7.69 -2.73 19.51
CA THR A 21 8.45 -2.16 20.64
C THR A 21 9.88 -2.68 20.78
N ASP A 22 10.12 -3.94 20.41
CA ASP A 22 11.42 -4.62 20.48
C ASP A 22 11.57 -5.68 19.37
N PRO A 23 11.69 -5.25 18.10
CA PRO A 23 11.82 -6.17 16.98
C PRO A 23 13.11 -6.99 17.04
N VAL A 24 14.19 -6.46 17.63
CA VAL A 24 15.45 -7.20 17.76
C VAL A 24 15.23 -8.45 18.60
N ALA A 25 14.62 -8.33 19.77
CA ALA A 25 14.32 -9.48 20.61
C ALA A 25 13.34 -10.45 19.92
N PHE A 26 12.33 -9.94 19.21
CA PHE A 26 11.40 -10.80 18.47
C PHE A 26 12.12 -11.63 17.39
N TYR A 27 12.79 -10.97 16.43
CA TYR A 27 13.41 -11.63 15.29
C TYR A 27 14.58 -12.52 15.70
N LYS A 28 15.29 -12.19 16.77
CA LYS A 28 16.36 -13.06 17.29
C LYS A 28 15.83 -14.40 17.81
N ASN A 29 14.62 -14.42 18.36
CA ASN A 29 14.06 -15.59 19.05
C ASN A 29 12.96 -16.32 18.26
N MET A 30 12.50 -15.77 17.13
CA MET A 30 11.45 -16.41 16.35
C MET A 30 11.89 -17.79 15.82
N PRO A 31 10.98 -18.79 15.80
CA PRO A 31 11.25 -20.06 15.14
C PRO A 31 11.53 -19.85 13.66
N LYS A 32 12.61 -20.49 13.16
CA LYS A 32 13.01 -20.46 11.74
C LYS A 32 12.31 -21.55 10.91
N THR A 33 11.81 -22.58 11.58
CA THR A 33 11.11 -23.73 10.98
C THR A 33 9.81 -24.02 11.74
N GLY A 34 8.94 -24.83 11.14
CA GLY A 34 7.64 -25.21 11.71
C GLY A 34 6.46 -25.11 10.72
N GLY A 35 6.74 -24.88 9.44
CA GLY A 35 5.76 -24.70 8.38
C GLY A 35 5.28 -23.27 8.22
N TYR A 36 4.33 -23.06 7.30
CA TYR A 36 3.82 -21.72 6.95
C TYR A 36 2.53 -21.33 7.68
N GLY A 37 1.90 -22.26 8.42
CA GLY A 37 0.58 -22.03 9.02
C GLY A 37 0.56 -20.83 9.99
N GLU A 38 1.42 -20.87 11.01
CA GLU A 38 1.54 -19.80 12.01
C GLU A 38 1.83 -18.41 11.38
N PRO A 39 2.87 -18.22 10.54
CA PRO A 39 3.14 -16.92 9.92
C PRO A 39 2.02 -16.45 8.98
N ILE A 40 1.35 -17.35 8.25
CA ILE A 40 0.19 -17.00 7.42
C ILE A 40 -0.95 -16.46 8.28
N ILE A 41 -1.29 -17.15 9.37
CA ILE A 41 -2.38 -16.74 10.26
C ILE A 41 -2.06 -15.38 10.88
N PHE A 42 -0.83 -15.18 11.37
CA PHE A 42 -0.35 -13.89 11.88
C PHE A 42 -0.57 -12.77 10.85
N LEU A 43 -0.10 -12.99 9.62
CA LEU A 43 -0.23 -12.03 8.53
C LEU A 43 -1.70 -11.71 8.24
N LEU A 44 -2.57 -12.72 8.14
CA LEU A 44 -3.97 -12.52 7.82
C LEU A 44 -4.67 -11.68 8.90
N VAL A 45 -4.39 -11.95 10.17
CA VAL A 45 -4.96 -11.19 11.29
C VAL A 45 -4.48 -9.74 11.27
N ALA A 46 -3.18 -9.52 11.06
CA ALA A 46 -2.63 -8.17 10.96
C ALA A 46 -3.17 -7.41 9.74
N ALA A 47 -3.35 -8.09 8.61
CA ALA A 47 -3.92 -7.52 7.39
C ALA A 47 -5.42 -7.18 7.54
N VAL A 48 -6.21 -8.05 8.16
CA VAL A 48 -7.62 -7.76 8.51
C VAL A 48 -7.69 -6.55 9.44
N ALA A 49 -6.86 -6.52 10.48
CA ALA A 49 -6.81 -5.38 11.41
C ALA A 49 -6.45 -4.07 10.68
N GLY A 50 -5.47 -4.10 9.78
CA GLY A 50 -5.15 -2.96 8.91
C GLY A 50 -6.31 -2.55 8.01
N GLY A 51 -7.02 -3.51 7.42
CA GLY A 51 -8.21 -3.26 6.61
C GLY A 51 -9.36 -2.62 7.39
N ILE A 52 -9.58 -3.04 8.65
CA ILE A 52 -10.58 -2.45 9.54
C ILE A 52 -10.21 -1.00 9.89
N VAL A 53 -8.94 -0.73 10.23
CA VAL A 53 -8.47 0.64 10.50
C VAL A 53 -8.69 1.51 9.25
N TYR A 54 -8.25 1.04 8.08
CA TYR A 54 -8.42 1.77 6.82
C TYR A 54 -9.91 2.03 6.49
N ALA A 55 -10.77 1.03 6.67
CA ALA A 55 -12.21 1.17 6.48
C ALA A 55 -12.80 2.23 7.43
N GLY A 56 -12.41 2.22 8.71
CA GLY A 56 -12.82 3.24 9.69
C GLY A 56 -12.42 4.66 9.27
N LEU A 57 -11.18 4.83 8.79
CA LEU A 57 -10.70 6.12 8.25
C LEU A 57 -11.50 6.55 7.01
N SER A 58 -11.88 5.61 6.15
CA SER A 58 -12.66 5.90 4.94
C SER A 58 -14.09 6.34 5.26
N ILE A 59 -14.71 5.80 6.30
CA ILE A 59 -16.06 6.20 6.73
C ILE A 59 -16.08 7.68 7.14
N ILE A 60 -15.01 8.18 7.76
CA ILE A 60 -14.89 9.56 8.23
C ILE A 60 -14.19 10.50 7.22
N GLY A 61 -13.99 10.05 5.98
CA GLY A 61 -13.44 10.87 4.88
C GLY A 61 -11.94 11.16 4.98
N LEU A 62 -11.16 10.36 5.72
CA LEU A 62 -9.71 10.54 5.86
C LEU A 62 -8.88 9.71 4.88
N THR A 63 -9.52 8.99 3.96
CA THR A 63 -8.84 8.24 2.89
C THR A 63 -9.14 8.86 1.53
N PRO A 64 -8.26 8.71 0.53
CA PRO A 64 -8.60 9.06 -0.85
C PRO A 64 -9.85 8.32 -1.34
N GLY A 65 -10.70 9.01 -2.11
CA GLY A 65 -11.92 8.47 -2.71
C GLY A 65 -13.19 8.69 -1.89
N PRO A 66 -14.35 8.20 -2.37
CA PRO A 66 -15.63 8.39 -1.69
C PRO A 66 -15.65 7.78 -0.29
N ASN A 67 -16.44 8.38 0.61
CA ASN A 67 -16.71 7.79 1.91
C ASN A 67 -17.24 6.35 1.74
N PHE A 68 -16.85 5.46 2.65
CA PHE A 68 -17.18 4.02 2.63
C PHE A 68 -16.50 3.18 1.54
N ALA A 69 -15.83 3.77 0.53
CA ALA A 69 -15.11 3.00 -0.49
C ALA A 69 -14.03 2.09 0.12
N GLY A 70 -13.46 2.48 1.26
CA GLY A 70 -12.44 1.72 1.98
C GLY A 70 -12.95 0.48 2.71
N LEU A 71 -14.26 0.20 2.77
CA LEU A 71 -14.80 -1.03 3.36
C LEU A 71 -14.25 -2.29 2.67
N GLY A 72 -13.99 -2.20 1.35
CA GLY A 72 -13.37 -3.29 0.59
C GLY A 72 -11.98 -3.69 1.08
N ALA A 73 -11.27 -2.82 1.80
CA ALA A 73 -9.93 -3.09 2.33
C ALA A 73 -9.90 -4.24 3.34
N ILE A 74 -11.01 -4.49 4.06
CA ILE A 74 -11.14 -5.60 5.01
C ILE A 74 -10.93 -6.96 4.31
N ILE A 75 -11.33 -7.05 3.03
CA ILE A 75 -11.19 -8.25 2.21
C ILE A 75 -9.93 -8.17 1.33
N ALA A 76 -9.67 -7.01 0.74
CA ALA A 76 -8.57 -6.83 -0.20
C ALA A 76 -7.20 -6.96 0.47
N PHE A 77 -7.01 -6.44 1.69
CA PHE A 77 -5.71 -6.47 2.36
C PHE A 77 -5.27 -7.89 2.74
N PRO A 78 -6.11 -8.78 3.29
CA PRO A 78 -5.71 -10.17 3.55
C PRO A 78 -5.35 -10.93 2.27
N ILE A 79 -6.13 -10.77 1.19
CA ILE A 79 -5.85 -11.45 -0.09
C ILE A 79 -4.55 -10.94 -0.71
N GLY A 80 -4.44 -9.61 -0.85
CA GLY A 80 -3.25 -8.97 -1.40
C GLY A 80 -2.02 -9.18 -0.53
N GLY A 81 -2.19 -9.16 0.80
CA GLY A 81 -1.15 -9.45 1.77
C GLY A 81 -0.64 -10.88 1.67
N LEU A 82 -1.54 -11.86 1.56
CA LEU A 82 -1.17 -13.27 1.42
C LEU A 82 -0.35 -13.48 0.14
N ILE A 83 -0.87 -13.05 -1.02
CA ILE A 83 -0.19 -13.21 -2.31
C ILE A 83 1.13 -12.42 -2.31
N GLY A 84 1.06 -11.14 -1.91
CA GLY A 84 2.20 -10.23 -1.87
C GLY A 84 3.30 -10.70 -0.93
N SER A 85 2.96 -11.37 0.18
CA SER A 85 3.96 -11.88 1.12
C SER A 85 4.83 -12.98 0.53
N PHE A 86 4.27 -13.88 -0.29
CA PHE A 86 5.07 -14.90 -0.97
C PHE A 86 5.99 -14.28 -2.01
N ILE A 87 5.51 -13.28 -2.76
CA ILE A 87 6.32 -12.55 -3.75
C ILE A 87 7.45 -11.80 -3.04
N ALA A 88 7.13 -11.03 -2.00
CA ALA A 88 8.10 -10.27 -1.22
C ALA A 88 9.14 -11.20 -0.54
N ALA A 89 8.68 -12.33 0.00
CA ALA A 89 9.58 -13.35 0.54
C ALA A 89 10.50 -13.94 -0.54
N GLY A 90 10.00 -14.16 -1.77
CA GLY A 90 10.81 -14.61 -2.90
C GLY A 90 11.92 -13.64 -3.24
N VAL A 91 11.58 -12.36 -3.37
CA VAL A 91 12.55 -11.29 -3.66
C VAL A 91 13.58 -11.18 -2.53
N LEU A 92 13.14 -11.06 -1.28
CA LEU A 92 14.06 -10.94 -0.14
C LEU A 92 14.90 -12.20 0.06
N PHE A 93 14.34 -13.39 -0.17
CA PHE A 93 15.09 -14.64 -0.12
C PHE A 93 16.25 -14.64 -1.11
N VAL A 94 16.02 -14.22 -2.36
CA VAL A 94 17.08 -14.09 -3.37
C VAL A 94 18.13 -13.08 -2.93
N ILE A 95 17.71 -11.90 -2.45
CA ILE A 95 18.65 -10.87 -1.95
C ILE A 95 19.49 -11.42 -0.79
N TRP A 96 18.87 -12.05 0.20
CA TRP A 96 19.57 -12.65 1.33
C TRP A 96 20.50 -13.79 0.90
N LYS A 97 20.13 -14.60 -0.11
CA LYS A 97 21.01 -15.61 -0.69
C LYS A 97 22.22 -14.99 -1.36
N LEU A 98 22.07 -13.91 -2.11
CA LEU A 98 23.18 -13.15 -2.71
C LEU A 98 24.10 -12.53 -1.64
N MET A 99 23.53 -12.16 -0.48
CA MET A 99 24.28 -11.72 0.70
C MET A 99 24.90 -12.90 1.51
N GLY A 100 24.78 -14.14 1.02
CA GLY A 100 25.37 -15.33 1.62
C GLY A 100 24.60 -15.90 2.82
N SER A 101 23.31 -15.63 2.94
CA SER A 101 22.50 -16.18 4.04
C SER A 101 22.41 -17.71 3.97
N PRO A 102 22.59 -18.41 5.11
CA PRO A 102 22.43 -19.87 5.17
C PRO A 102 20.96 -20.31 5.19
N GLU A 103 20.05 -19.39 5.48
CA GLU A 103 18.63 -19.70 5.73
C GLU A 103 17.88 -20.15 4.48
N ASN A 104 16.76 -20.85 4.70
CA ASN A 104 15.88 -21.33 3.66
C ASN A 104 14.74 -20.33 3.36
N PHE A 105 13.89 -20.67 2.40
CA PHE A 105 12.75 -19.82 2.02
C PHE A 105 11.72 -19.70 3.15
N GLU A 106 11.51 -20.74 3.95
CA GLU A 106 10.57 -20.70 5.07
C GLU A 106 10.96 -19.62 6.10
N THR A 107 12.24 -19.57 6.47
CA THR A 107 12.77 -18.51 7.35
C THR A 107 12.51 -17.12 6.76
N ALA A 108 12.80 -16.94 5.47
CA ALA A 108 12.58 -15.67 4.77
C ALA A 108 11.10 -15.28 4.73
N TYR A 109 10.20 -16.24 4.49
CA TYR A 109 8.76 -16.02 4.50
C TYR A 109 8.26 -15.63 5.88
N ARG A 110 8.70 -16.31 6.95
CA ARG A 110 8.36 -15.96 8.33
C ARG A 110 8.76 -14.52 8.65
N CYS A 111 9.96 -14.09 8.24
CA CYS A 111 10.42 -12.71 8.39
C CYS A 111 9.46 -11.69 7.74
N VAL A 112 9.06 -11.96 6.49
CA VAL A 112 8.11 -11.11 5.75
C VAL A 112 6.75 -11.10 6.40
N ALA A 113 6.20 -12.27 6.75
CA ALA A 113 4.89 -12.39 7.37
C ALA A 113 4.81 -11.61 8.69
N TYR A 114 5.82 -11.73 9.55
CA TYR A 114 5.86 -10.96 10.79
C TYR A 114 6.06 -9.45 10.58
N SER A 115 6.60 -9.02 9.43
CA SER A 115 6.68 -7.58 9.09
C SER A 115 5.29 -6.95 8.89
N PHE A 116 4.23 -7.75 8.66
CA PHE A 116 2.86 -7.25 8.57
C PHE A 116 2.29 -6.78 9.92
N ALA A 117 3.01 -6.97 11.03
CA ALA A 117 2.63 -6.45 12.35
C ALA A 117 2.23 -4.98 12.35
N LEU A 118 2.78 -4.20 11.42
CA LEU A 118 2.54 -2.77 11.33
C LEU A 118 1.36 -2.37 10.45
N MET A 119 0.73 -3.29 9.74
CA MET A 119 -0.40 -2.96 8.86
C MET A 119 -1.47 -2.09 9.56
N PRO A 120 -1.87 -2.34 10.82
CA PRO A 120 -2.78 -1.46 11.54
C PRO A 120 -2.26 -0.04 11.76
N ALA A 121 -0.98 0.10 12.13
CA ALA A 121 -0.36 1.41 12.36
C ALA A 121 -0.11 2.17 11.05
N LEU A 122 0.32 1.46 10.00
CA LEU A 122 0.60 2.02 8.68
C LEU A 122 -0.65 2.55 7.98
N ALA A 123 -1.83 1.99 8.29
CA ALA A 123 -3.11 2.49 7.77
C ALA A 123 -3.37 3.95 8.19
N VAL A 124 -2.94 4.36 9.39
CA VAL A 124 -3.05 5.75 9.86
C VAL A 124 -2.05 6.66 9.16
N LEU A 125 -0.83 6.19 8.91
CA LEU A 125 0.21 6.98 8.23
C LEU A 125 -0.15 7.31 6.77
N MET A 126 -1.12 6.59 6.16
CA MET A 126 -1.62 6.88 4.81
C MET A 126 -2.24 8.28 4.69
N ILE A 127 -2.66 8.87 5.80
CA ILE A 127 -3.29 10.21 5.82
C ILE A 127 -2.26 11.30 5.50
N LEU A 128 -0.98 11.06 5.81
CA LEU A 128 0.08 12.06 5.67
C LEU A 128 0.70 11.98 4.27
N PRO A 129 0.40 12.93 3.36
CA PRO A 129 0.96 12.93 2.01
C PRO A 129 2.48 12.96 2.07
N TYR A 130 3.15 12.16 1.23
CA TYR A 130 4.61 12.02 1.11
C TYR A 130 5.31 11.47 2.36
N LEU A 131 5.03 12.02 3.54
CA LEU A 131 5.59 11.60 4.82
C LEU A 131 5.19 10.17 5.16
N GLY A 132 3.96 9.76 4.84
CA GLY A 132 3.50 8.38 5.00
C GLY A 132 4.36 7.39 4.21
N THR A 133 4.69 7.73 2.97
CA THR A 133 5.56 6.94 2.08
C THR A 133 6.98 6.81 2.65
N ILE A 134 7.54 7.92 3.16
CA ILE A 134 8.88 7.92 3.78
C ILE A 134 8.90 7.07 5.05
N LEU A 135 7.99 7.31 5.99
CA LEU A 135 7.97 6.62 7.28
C LEU A 135 7.74 5.12 7.12
N ARG A 136 6.83 4.72 6.24
CA ARG A 136 6.59 3.30 5.93
C ARG A 136 7.85 2.64 5.39
N THR A 137 8.52 3.29 4.45
CA THR A 137 9.72 2.72 3.81
C THR A 137 10.86 2.61 4.82
N LEU A 138 11.15 3.67 5.57
CA LEU A 138 12.20 3.64 6.58
C LEU A 138 11.97 2.56 7.64
N TRP A 139 10.72 2.40 8.07
CA TRP A 139 10.37 1.35 9.02
C TRP A 139 10.54 -0.05 8.42
N ALA A 140 10.01 -0.30 7.23
CA ALA A 140 10.16 -1.59 6.56
C ALA A 140 11.64 -1.94 6.37
N THR A 141 12.45 -0.97 5.94
CA THR A 141 13.91 -1.11 5.81
C THR A 141 14.56 -1.43 7.14
N TRP A 142 14.16 -0.77 8.22
CA TRP A 142 14.70 -1.05 9.55
C TRP A 142 14.43 -2.49 10.00
N LEU A 143 13.20 -3.00 9.82
CA LEU A 143 12.88 -4.39 10.12
C LEU A 143 13.69 -5.37 9.28
N VAL A 144 13.81 -5.13 7.98
CA VAL A 144 14.59 -6.01 7.09
C VAL A 144 16.08 -5.98 7.45
N ILE A 145 16.63 -4.86 7.93
CA ILE A 145 18.00 -4.81 8.47
C ILE A 145 18.12 -5.68 9.72
N ILE A 146 17.16 -5.62 10.65
CA ILE A 146 17.14 -6.47 11.86
C ILE A 146 17.03 -7.95 11.47
N GLN A 147 16.11 -8.30 10.57
CA GLN A 147 15.98 -9.67 10.06
C GLN A 147 17.28 -10.16 9.43
N SER A 148 17.95 -9.28 8.67
CA SER A 148 19.23 -9.60 8.05
C SER A 148 20.31 -9.93 9.08
N THR A 149 20.38 -9.19 10.20
CA THR A 149 21.42 -9.42 11.22
C THR A 149 21.05 -10.56 12.17
N GLU A 150 19.84 -10.52 12.74
CA GLU A 150 19.44 -11.44 13.82
C GLU A 150 18.98 -12.81 13.30
N VAL A 151 18.33 -12.85 12.14
CA VAL A 151 17.79 -14.11 11.57
C VAL A 151 18.77 -14.70 10.58
N HIS A 152 19.19 -13.89 9.60
CA HIS A 152 20.01 -14.33 8.47
C HIS A 152 21.53 -14.22 8.76
N GLY A 153 21.93 -13.74 9.93
CA GLY A 153 23.32 -13.69 10.38
C GLY A 153 24.23 -12.86 9.48
N ARG A 154 23.70 -11.80 8.85
CA ARG A 154 24.44 -10.92 7.93
C ARG A 154 25.12 -9.79 8.70
N ALA A 155 26.25 -9.34 8.18
CA ALA A 155 26.95 -8.20 8.76
C ALA A 155 26.06 -6.94 8.68
N LYS A 156 25.92 -6.22 9.80
CA LYS A 156 25.08 -5.02 9.91
C LYS A 156 25.39 -3.97 8.84
N LYS A 157 26.68 -3.70 8.59
CA LYS A 157 27.12 -2.74 7.55
C LYS A 157 26.65 -3.15 6.16
N THR A 158 26.76 -4.43 5.81
CA THR A 158 26.30 -4.96 4.51
C THR A 158 24.78 -4.85 4.39
N ALA A 159 24.04 -5.23 5.42
CA ALA A 159 22.58 -5.12 5.42
C ALA A 159 22.11 -3.66 5.28
N GLN A 160 22.73 -2.74 6.03
CA GLN A 160 22.44 -1.30 5.94
C GLN A 160 22.73 -0.74 4.55
N LEU A 161 23.83 -1.14 3.92
CA LEU A 161 24.17 -0.67 2.57
C LEU A 161 23.16 -1.17 1.53
N VAL A 162 22.91 -2.49 1.48
CA VAL A 162 22.01 -3.10 0.50
C VAL A 162 20.60 -2.57 0.65
N PHE A 163 20.02 -2.67 1.85
CA PHE A 163 18.64 -2.25 2.07
C PHE A 163 18.48 -0.73 2.17
N GLY A 164 19.52 0.01 2.53
CA GLY A 164 19.52 1.48 2.48
C GLY A 164 19.46 2.01 1.05
N ILE A 165 20.20 1.42 0.11
CA ILE A 165 20.12 1.79 -1.31
C ILE A 165 18.73 1.45 -1.86
N ILE A 166 18.20 0.25 -1.58
CA ILE A 166 16.85 -0.14 -1.99
C ILE A 166 15.81 0.82 -1.40
N ALA A 167 15.94 1.20 -0.13
CA ALA A 167 15.05 2.15 0.52
C ALA A 167 15.07 3.53 -0.15
N ALA A 168 16.25 4.05 -0.47
CA ALA A 168 16.37 5.32 -1.17
C ALA A 168 15.66 5.29 -2.53
N LEU A 169 15.84 4.21 -3.31
CA LEU A 169 15.14 4.03 -4.59
C LEU A 169 13.62 3.91 -4.42
N MET A 170 13.17 3.19 -3.40
CA MET A 170 11.73 3.03 -3.07
C MET A 170 11.10 4.35 -2.63
N ILE A 171 11.82 5.17 -1.85
CA ILE A 171 11.35 6.49 -1.44
C ILE A 171 11.24 7.40 -2.68
N LEU A 172 12.28 7.48 -3.50
CA LEU A 172 12.26 8.33 -4.70
C LEU A 172 11.13 7.92 -5.65
N SER A 173 11.01 6.63 -5.98
CA SER A 173 9.93 6.14 -6.84
C SER A 173 8.54 6.33 -6.22
N GLY A 174 8.38 6.07 -4.93
CA GLY A 174 7.12 6.25 -4.20
C GLY A 174 6.67 7.71 -4.16
N LEU A 175 7.60 8.65 -3.91
CA LEU A 175 7.30 10.09 -3.92
C LEU A 175 6.93 10.58 -5.32
N SER A 176 7.65 10.14 -6.36
CA SER A 176 7.33 10.48 -7.75
C SER A 176 5.96 9.95 -8.17
N ALA A 177 5.64 8.70 -7.79
CA ALA A 177 4.34 8.10 -8.08
C ALA A 177 3.20 8.79 -7.33
N GLU A 178 3.42 9.16 -6.07
CA GLU A 178 2.42 9.90 -5.28
C GLU A 178 2.19 11.30 -5.86
N TYR A 179 3.26 12.01 -6.22
CA TYR A 179 3.18 13.31 -6.88
C TYR A 179 2.39 13.24 -8.19
N ALA A 180 2.74 12.30 -9.06
CA ALA A 180 2.03 12.11 -10.34
C ALA A 180 0.55 11.74 -10.15
N THR A 181 0.24 10.91 -9.15
CA THR A 181 -1.14 10.52 -8.83
C THR A 181 -1.96 11.72 -8.36
N ARG A 182 -1.38 12.59 -7.53
CA ARG A 182 -2.05 13.81 -7.05
C ARG A 182 -2.28 14.80 -8.17
N GLN A 183 -1.27 15.05 -9.00
CA GLN A 183 -1.40 15.93 -10.17
C GLN A 183 -2.47 15.41 -11.15
N ALA A 184 -2.57 14.10 -11.34
CA ALA A 184 -3.62 13.50 -12.16
C ALA A 184 -5.02 13.64 -11.54
N MET A 185 -5.14 13.52 -10.21
CA MET A 185 -6.41 13.72 -9.51
C MET A 185 -6.90 15.17 -9.63
N GLU A 186 -6.02 16.16 -9.47
CA GLU A 186 -6.34 17.58 -9.64
C GLU A 186 -6.86 17.86 -11.06
N GLN A 187 -6.20 17.35 -12.10
CA GLN A 187 -6.65 17.50 -13.49
C GLN A 187 -8.02 16.84 -13.75
N VAL A 188 -8.26 15.67 -13.16
CA VAL A 188 -9.56 14.98 -13.29
C VAL A 188 -10.67 15.76 -12.57
N GLU A 189 -10.36 16.37 -11.42
CA GLU A 189 -11.32 17.19 -10.67
C GLU A 189 -11.66 18.48 -11.43
N GLU A 190 -10.65 19.20 -11.93
CA GLU A 190 -10.84 20.39 -12.77
C GLU A 190 -11.67 20.07 -14.03
N PHE A 191 -11.34 18.99 -14.72
CA PHE A 191 -12.11 18.53 -15.87
C PHE A 191 -13.56 18.21 -15.50
N ARG A 192 -13.78 17.52 -14.37
CA ARG A 192 -15.12 17.17 -13.89
C ARG A 192 -15.93 18.41 -13.51
N GLU A 193 -15.32 19.41 -12.88
CA GLU A 193 -15.97 20.68 -12.56
C GLU A 193 -16.37 21.43 -13.83
N GLY A 194 -15.47 21.53 -14.81
CA GLY A 194 -15.78 22.13 -16.11
C GLY A 194 -16.91 21.41 -16.85
N LEU A 195 -16.98 20.08 -16.79
CA LEU A 195 -18.10 19.31 -17.32
C LEU A 195 -19.42 19.62 -16.61
N ASN A 196 -19.41 19.70 -15.28
CA ASN A 196 -20.61 20.02 -14.51
C ASN A 196 -21.10 21.45 -14.79
N GLU A 197 -20.18 22.41 -14.91
CA GLU A 197 -20.51 23.81 -15.23
C GLU A 197 -21.07 23.93 -16.65
N ALA A 198 -20.44 23.30 -17.65
CA ALA A 198 -20.94 23.27 -19.02
C ALA A 198 -22.33 22.61 -19.10
N GLN A 199 -22.54 21.51 -18.36
CA GLN A 199 -23.83 20.85 -18.27
C GLN A 199 -24.88 21.75 -17.60
N SER A 200 -24.55 22.43 -16.50
CA SER A 200 -25.46 23.36 -15.81
C SER A 200 -25.85 24.52 -16.70
N ASN A 201 -24.88 25.16 -17.36
CA ASN A 201 -25.12 26.26 -18.29
C ASN A 201 -25.97 25.80 -19.49
N ALA A 202 -25.74 24.59 -20.01
CA ALA A 202 -26.59 24.03 -21.05
C ALA A 202 -28.03 23.81 -20.54
N LEU A 203 -28.22 23.26 -19.34
CA LEU A 203 -29.54 23.03 -18.74
C LEU A 203 -30.30 24.31 -18.42
N GLU A 204 -29.64 25.35 -17.92
CA GLU A 204 -30.28 26.65 -17.68
C GLU A 204 -30.72 27.32 -18.98
N ASN A 205 -29.92 27.20 -20.04
CA ASN A 205 -30.25 27.81 -21.33
C ASN A 205 -31.16 26.92 -22.21
N LEU A 206 -31.41 25.66 -21.83
CA LEU A 206 -32.21 24.71 -22.62
C LEU A 206 -33.69 25.11 -22.76
N GLU A 207 -34.25 25.89 -21.83
CA GLU A 207 -35.62 26.40 -21.93
C GLU A 207 -35.77 27.51 -23.01
N ASP A 208 -34.68 28.20 -23.34
CA ASP A 208 -34.67 29.35 -24.26
C ASP A 208 -33.93 29.08 -25.58
N MET A 209 -33.28 27.93 -25.73
CA MET A 209 -32.48 27.58 -26.91
C MET A 209 -33.29 26.93 -28.04
N THR A 210 -33.00 27.35 -29.27
CA THR A 210 -33.55 26.73 -30.48
C THR A 210 -32.89 25.36 -30.76
N PRO A 211 -33.54 24.46 -31.52
CA PRO A 211 -32.96 23.16 -31.89
C PRO A 211 -31.60 23.24 -32.59
N GLU A 212 -31.32 24.36 -33.28
CA GLU A 212 -30.07 24.60 -33.99
C GLU A 212 -28.93 24.99 -33.04
N GLU A 213 -29.23 25.82 -32.04
CA GLU A 213 -28.30 26.19 -30.96
C GLU A 213 -27.94 25.00 -30.07
N MET A 214 -28.90 24.11 -29.79
CA MET A 214 -28.63 22.83 -29.11
C MET A 214 -27.63 21.96 -29.90
N GLY A 215 -27.76 21.93 -31.23
CA GLY A 215 -26.84 21.20 -32.10
C GLY A 215 -25.42 21.77 -32.10
N GLN A 216 -25.28 23.11 -32.08
CA GLN A 216 -23.98 23.77 -31.97
C GLN A 216 -23.32 23.54 -30.61
N ALA A 217 -24.05 23.71 -29.52
CA ALA A 217 -23.53 23.49 -28.16
C ALA A 217 -23.03 22.04 -27.96
N ALA A 218 -23.77 21.05 -28.48
CA ALA A 218 -23.33 19.66 -28.47
C ALA A 218 -22.06 19.44 -29.31
N GLY A 219 -21.94 20.12 -30.46
CA GLY A 219 -20.75 20.06 -31.32
C GLY A 219 -19.50 20.65 -30.67
N ASP A 220 -19.63 21.80 -30.01
CA ASP A 220 -18.52 22.46 -29.32
C ASP A 220 -18.09 21.69 -28.06
N PHE A 221 -19.04 21.08 -27.35
CA PHE A 221 -18.73 20.16 -26.25
C PHE A 221 -17.91 18.94 -26.73
N ILE A 222 -18.31 18.30 -27.83
CA ILE A 222 -17.57 17.17 -28.42
C ILE A 222 -16.17 17.62 -28.87
N ARG A 223 -16.03 18.81 -29.45
CA ARG A 223 -14.73 19.35 -29.86
C ARG A 223 -13.83 19.64 -28.67
N GLY A 224 -14.36 20.22 -27.59
CA GLY A 224 -13.62 20.42 -26.34
C GLY A 224 -13.12 19.10 -25.72
N LEU A 225 -13.94 18.04 -25.75
CA LEU A 225 -13.50 16.70 -25.33
C LEU A 225 -12.37 16.15 -26.20
N GLN A 226 -12.43 16.37 -27.52
CA GLN A 226 -11.37 15.95 -28.43
C GLN A 226 -10.05 16.71 -28.19
N GLU A 227 -10.13 18.02 -27.94
CA GLU A 227 -8.96 18.86 -27.66
C GLU A 227 -8.31 18.49 -26.32
N ALA A 228 -9.11 18.28 -25.27
CA ALA A 228 -8.64 17.83 -23.96
C ALA A 228 -7.97 16.44 -24.04
N ALA A 229 -8.55 15.50 -24.80
CA ALA A 229 -7.95 14.19 -25.03
C ALA A 229 -6.59 14.30 -25.74
N LYS A 230 -6.47 15.23 -26.69
CA LYS A 230 -5.23 15.46 -27.45
C LYS A 230 -4.13 16.10 -26.60
N GLN A 231 -4.48 17.08 -25.76
CA GLN A 231 -3.54 17.68 -24.80
C GLN A 231 -3.05 16.66 -23.75
N ALA A 232 -3.92 15.74 -23.31
CA ALA A 232 -3.53 14.67 -22.40
C ALA A 232 -2.57 13.64 -23.04
N GLU A 233 -2.65 13.45 -24.36
CA GLU A 233 -1.68 12.64 -25.12
C GLU A 233 -0.34 13.37 -25.30
N GLU A 234 -0.35 14.65 -25.66
CA GLU A 234 0.88 15.45 -25.85
C GLU A 234 1.67 15.64 -24.55
N ASN A 235 1.01 15.77 -23.39
CA ASN A 235 1.67 15.88 -22.08
C ASN A 235 2.23 14.54 -21.54
N ARG A 236 2.01 13.42 -22.24
CA ARG A 236 2.56 12.10 -21.89
C ARG A 236 3.85 11.74 -22.63
N GLU A 237 4.24 12.51 -23.66
CA GLU A 237 5.53 12.40 -24.37
C GLU A 237 6.64 13.21 -23.70
#